data_AF-A0A7Y5FSF9-F1
#
_entry.id   AF-A0A7Y5FSF9-F1
#
_cell.length_a   1.000
_cell.length_b   1.000
_cell.length_c   1.000
_cell.angle_alpha   90.00
_cell.angle_beta   90.00
_cell.angle_gamma   90.00
#
_symmetry.space_group_name_H-M   'P 1'
#
loop_
_entity.id
_entity.type
_entity.pdbx_description
1 polymer ?
#
loop_
_entity_poly.entity_id
_entity_poly.type
_entity_poly.pdbx_seq_one_letter_code
_entity_poly.pdbx_strand_id
1 'polypeptide(L)'
;MLQRLNPRPDFRIYEIIYSGARIVVFEILAAADRPLTFLHDAYIRTGSINRKLHDFPEKERKIWQKNETGIFEKEIARILSDGPEITYLLDTFVYFDLLKIPYPESNKSVIERFMSEGFVIPLPDGKIGITNLGAILFAKDLSEFEKLQFKGVRVSLYNGTNRLETLKDRTFPKGYASVFKTIIDFVDDQIPQKEVIEDGLRSELRRFSPLIIRELTANAITHQDFSVSGGPLIEIFADRIEFTNPGIPVIRTLRFIDENSARNEKLADILRRLGICEGKGTGIDKVVDL
;
A
#
# COMPACT_ATOMS: atom_id res chain seq x y z
N MET A 1 27.95 21.81 -22.84
CA MET A 1 26.73 22.28 -22.14
C MET A 1 26.31 21.32 -21.02
N LEU A 2 26.21 20.00 -21.28
CA LEU A 2 25.87 18.97 -20.27
C LEU A 2 26.77 18.94 -19.02
N GLN A 3 28.06 19.31 -19.14
CA GLN A 3 28.99 19.37 -18.01
C GLN A 3 28.65 20.45 -16.97
N ARG A 4 27.73 21.37 -17.29
CA ARG A 4 27.30 22.47 -16.40
C ARG A 4 25.98 22.19 -15.67
N LEU A 5 25.41 21.00 -15.86
CA LEU A 5 24.20 20.53 -15.19
C LEU A 5 24.59 19.59 -14.05
N ASN A 6 23.98 19.79 -12.87
CA ASN A 6 24.18 18.93 -11.72
C ASN A 6 22.85 18.72 -10.96
N PRO A 7 22.38 17.47 -10.78
CA PRO A 7 22.90 16.23 -11.40
C PRO A 7 22.78 16.24 -12.93
N ARG A 8 23.49 15.32 -13.60
CA ARG A 8 23.35 15.14 -15.05
C ARG A 8 21.99 14.47 -15.32
N PRO A 9 21.10 15.09 -16.10
CA PRO A 9 19.81 14.48 -16.42
C PRO A 9 20.00 13.33 -17.40
N ASP A 10 19.27 12.25 -17.17
CA ASP A 10 19.02 11.26 -18.21
C ASP A 10 17.97 11.77 -19.18
N PHE A 11 18.18 11.50 -20.46
CA PHE A 11 17.25 11.83 -21.52
C PHE A 11 17.14 10.69 -22.52
N ARG A 12 15.95 10.54 -23.10
CA ARG A 12 15.70 9.67 -24.24
C ARG A 12 15.53 10.53 -25.48
N ILE A 13 16.16 10.11 -26.57
CA ILE A 13 16.08 10.80 -27.85
C ILE A 13 15.23 9.96 -28.79
N TYR A 14 14.21 10.59 -29.36
CA TYR A 14 13.38 10.00 -30.40
C TYR A 14 13.56 10.80 -31.68
N GLU A 15 13.90 10.12 -32.77
CA GLU A 15 13.98 10.74 -34.09
C GLU A 15 12.78 10.33 -34.92
N ILE A 16 12.03 11.31 -35.43
CA ILE A 16 10.84 11.07 -36.24
C ILE A 16 10.88 11.92 -37.51
N ILE A 17 10.30 11.42 -38.60
CA ILE A 17 10.07 12.20 -39.81
C ILE A 17 8.59 12.57 -39.82
N TYR A 18 8.30 13.86 -39.85
CA TYR A 18 6.92 14.37 -39.88
C TYR A 18 6.78 15.42 -40.98
N SER A 19 5.84 15.22 -41.90
CA SER A 19 5.62 16.09 -43.07
C SER A 19 6.89 16.34 -43.90
N GLY A 20 7.75 15.33 -44.05
CA GLY A 20 9.01 15.42 -44.80
C GLY A 20 10.18 16.08 -44.05
N ALA A 21 9.98 16.56 -42.83
CA ALA A 21 11.03 17.13 -41.99
C ALA A 21 11.50 16.15 -40.90
N ARG A 22 12.81 16.11 -40.62
CA ARG A 22 13.38 15.34 -39.50
C ARG A 22 13.22 16.15 -38.20
N ILE A 23 12.53 15.57 -37.23
CA ILE A 23 12.30 16.11 -35.90
C ILE A 23 13.03 15.22 -34.88
N VAL A 24 13.69 15.86 -33.91
CA VAL A 24 14.35 15.17 -32.79
C VAL A 24 13.65 15.60 -31.50
N VAL A 25 13.07 14.64 -30.78
CA VAL A 25 12.36 14.84 -29.52
C VAL A 25 13.26 14.38 -28.37
N PHE A 26 13.52 15.28 -27.43
CA PHE A 26 14.22 14.98 -26.19
C PHE A 26 13.20 14.81 -25.08
N GLU A 27 13.04 13.59 -24.58
CA GLU A 27 12.31 13.30 -23.34
C GLU A 27 13.30 13.40 -22.18
N ILE A 28 13.12 14.40 -21.32
CA ILE A 28 13.95 14.61 -20.13
C ILE A 28 13.21 14.01 -18.93
N LEU A 29 13.85 13.07 -18.24
CA LEU A 29 13.25 12.46 -17.06
C LEU A 29 13.18 13.48 -15.90
N ALA A 30 12.11 13.41 -15.12
CA ALA A 30 11.92 14.31 -13.99
C ALA A 30 12.99 14.07 -12.90
N ALA A 31 13.53 15.14 -12.34
CA ALA A 31 14.41 15.05 -11.18
C ALA A 31 13.65 14.44 -9.97
N ALA A 32 14.31 13.54 -9.25
CA ALA A 32 13.69 12.74 -8.18
C ALA A 32 14.21 13.09 -6.78
N ASP A 33 15.52 13.35 -6.64
CA ASP A 33 16.22 13.39 -5.36
C ASP A 33 16.67 14.79 -4.94
N ARG A 34 16.89 15.67 -5.92
CA ARG A 34 17.32 17.06 -5.70
C ARG A 34 17.04 17.88 -6.95
N PRO A 35 16.94 19.21 -6.82
CA PRO A 35 16.82 20.10 -7.97
C PRO A 35 17.99 19.95 -8.95
N LEU A 36 17.67 20.02 -10.24
CA LEU A 36 18.68 20.13 -11.28
C LEU A 36 19.15 21.58 -11.38
N THR A 37 20.45 21.77 -11.16
CA THR A 37 21.12 23.06 -11.20
C THR A 37 21.84 23.27 -12.53
N PHE A 38 21.82 24.51 -13.02
CA PHE A 38 22.64 24.97 -14.13
C PHE A 38 23.47 26.16 -13.63
N LEU A 39 24.79 26.05 -13.69
CA LEU A 39 25.70 27.06 -13.13
C LEU A 39 25.37 27.40 -11.65
N HIS A 40 25.11 26.39 -10.83
CA HIS A 40 24.80 26.48 -9.39
C HIS A 40 23.41 27.06 -9.04
N ASP A 41 22.66 27.56 -10.01
CA ASP A 41 21.27 27.98 -9.81
C ASP A 41 20.31 26.85 -10.22
N ALA A 42 19.32 26.55 -9.36
CA ALA A 42 18.24 25.62 -9.68
C ALA A 42 17.15 26.30 -10.53
N TYR A 43 16.64 25.62 -11.55
CA TYR A 43 15.60 26.14 -12.44
C TYR A 43 14.42 25.18 -12.57
N ILE A 44 13.23 25.74 -12.80
CA ILE A 44 12.00 25.00 -13.08
C ILE A 44 11.24 25.61 -14.24
N ARG A 45 10.66 24.76 -15.09
CA ARG A 45 9.82 25.22 -16.20
C ARG A 45 8.43 25.57 -15.69
N THR A 46 8.00 26.79 -15.97
CA THR A 46 6.65 27.28 -15.66
C THR A 46 6.04 27.85 -16.93
N GLY A 47 5.07 27.11 -17.51
CA GLY A 47 4.55 27.40 -18.84
C GLY A 47 5.64 27.31 -19.92
N SER A 48 5.83 28.39 -20.68
CA SER A 48 6.81 28.47 -21.77
C SER A 48 8.22 28.85 -21.33
N ILE A 49 8.44 29.27 -20.08
CA ILE A 49 9.73 29.81 -19.62
C ILE A 49 10.35 29.05 -18.44
N ASN A 50 11.67 29.09 -18.35
CA ASN A 50 12.42 28.61 -17.20
C ASN A 50 12.58 29.74 -16.18
N ARG A 51 12.28 29.47 -14.92
CA ARG A 51 12.44 30.40 -13.80
C ARG A 51 13.31 29.77 -12.72
N LYS A 52 13.88 30.60 -11.84
CA LYS A 52 14.67 30.09 -10.71
C LYS A 52 13.74 29.34 -9.74
N LEU A 53 14.21 28.20 -9.23
CA LEU A 53 13.40 27.33 -8.39
C LEU A 53 13.06 27.98 -7.03
N HIS A 54 13.96 28.81 -6.48
CA HIS A 54 13.74 29.48 -5.20
C HIS A 54 12.51 30.40 -5.18
N ASP A 55 12.06 30.87 -6.34
CA ASP A 55 10.81 31.65 -6.48
C ASP A 55 9.55 30.78 -6.30
N PHE A 56 9.71 29.45 -6.21
CA PHE A 56 8.64 28.45 -6.11
C PHE A 56 8.87 27.47 -4.95
N PRO A 57 8.82 27.95 -3.69
CA PRO A 57 9.12 27.12 -2.51
C PRO A 57 8.25 25.87 -2.40
N GLU A 58 6.97 25.93 -2.80
CA GLU A 58 6.10 24.74 -2.82
C GLU A 58 6.51 23.67 -3.84
N LYS A 59 7.11 24.08 -4.96
CA LYS A 59 7.62 23.12 -5.98
C LYS A 59 8.96 22.57 -5.56
N GLU A 60 9.81 23.40 -4.97
CA GLU A 60 11.07 22.99 -4.36
C GLU A 60 10.83 21.95 -3.27
N ARG A 61 9.90 22.21 -2.35
CA ARG A 61 9.47 21.27 -1.30
C ARG A 61 9.04 19.92 -1.87
N LYS A 62 8.30 19.89 -2.98
CA LYS A 62 7.88 18.62 -3.63
C LYS A 62 9.04 17.80 -4.19
N ILE A 63 10.13 18.44 -4.63
CA ILE A 63 11.33 17.76 -5.12
C ILE A 63 12.09 17.15 -3.93
N TRP A 64 12.25 17.90 -2.84
CA TRP A 64 12.89 17.41 -1.62
C TRP A 64 12.08 16.30 -0.93
N GLN A 65 10.75 16.43 -0.87
CA GLN A 65 9.86 15.43 -0.28
C GLN A 65 9.81 14.10 -1.02
N LYS A 66 10.16 14.07 -2.32
CA LYS A 66 10.23 12.82 -3.07
C LYS A 66 11.29 11.84 -2.52
N ASN A 67 12.30 12.34 -1.80
CA ASN A 67 13.41 11.53 -1.27
C ASN A 67 13.67 11.67 0.24
N GLU A 68 13.10 12.67 0.93
CA GLU A 68 13.21 12.77 2.41
C GLU A 68 12.29 11.79 3.16
N THR A 69 11.37 11.12 2.48
CA THR A 69 10.67 9.98 3.10
C THR A 69 11.59 8.77 2.98
N GLY A 70 12.02 8.21 4.12
CA GLY A 70 12.58 6.88 4.12
C GLY A 70 11.62 5.93 3.39
N ILE A 71 12.13 4.85 2.79
CA ILE A 71 11.26 3.79 2.30
C ILE A 71 10.38 3.38 3.50
N PHE A 72 9.08 3.68 3.45
CA PHE A 72 8.16 3.56 4.59
C PHE A 72 8.39 2.24 5.34
N GLU A 73 8.48 1.15 4.58
CA GLU A 73 8.66 -0.23 5.04
C GLU A 73 9.91 -0.45 5.91
N LYS A 74 10.96 0.35 5.72
CA LYS A 74 12.24 0.26 6.45
C LYS A 74 12.32 1.19 7.66
N GLU A 75 11.44 2.16 7.78
CA GLU A 75 11.45 3.05 8.94
C GLU A 75 11.08 2.29 10.22
N ILE A 76 11.58 2.77 11.36
CA ILE A 76 11.28 2.19 12.67
C ILE A 76 9.92 2.69 13.17
N ALA A 77 9.02 1.73 13.43
CA ALA A 77 7.72 1.95 14.03
C ALA A 77 7.82 2.03 15.56
N ARG A 78 8.67 1.19 16.18
CA ARG A 78 8.87 1.13 17.63
C ARG A 78 10.26 0.58 17.97
N ILE A 79 10.89 1.14 18.99
CA ILE A 79 12.16 0.67 19.54
C ILE A 79 11.88 -0.12 20.82
N LEU A 80 12.48 -1.29 20.95
CA LEU A 80 12.39 -2.18 22.10
C LEU A 80 13.75 -2.32 22.78
N SER A 81 13.71 -2.54 24.10
CA SER A 81 14.91 -2.75 24.92
C SER A 81 15.47 -4.15 24.76
N ASP A 82 14.62 -5.15 24.54
CA ASP A 82 15.00 -6.54 24.32
C ASP A 82 14.08 -7.28 23.32
N GLY A 83 14.42 -8.54 23.01
CA GLY A 83 13.73 -9.36 22.00
C GLY A 83 12.39 -9.99 22.41
N PRO A 84 12.20 -10.46 23.65
CA PRO A 84 10.93 -11.06 24.08
C PRO A 84 9.70 -10.18 23.84
N GLU A 85 9.84 -8.85 23.92
CA GLU A 85 8.75 -7.88 23.63
C GLU A 85 8.15 -8.02 22.22
N ILE A 86 8.91 -8.54 21.25
CA ILE A 86 8.47 -8.71 19.85
C ILE A 86 7.24 -9.61 19.76
N THR A 87 7.19 -10.72 20.50
CA THR A 87 6.08 -11.68 20.41
C THR A 87 4.83 -11.20 21.16
N TYR A 88 4.96 -10.20 22.05
CA TYR A 88 3.82 -9.53 22.67
C TYR A 88 3.17 -8.51 21.72
N LEU A 89 3.97 -7.82 20.90
CA LEU A 89 3.48 -6.79 19.98
C LEU A 89 3.09 -7.33 18.61
N LEU A 90 3.78 -8.36 18.12
CA LEU A 90 3.56 -8.96 16.80
C LEU A 90 2.97 -10.37 16.92
N ASP A 91 1.98 -10.64 16.07
CA ASP A 91 1.42 -11.97 15.84
C ASP A 91 2.34 -12.76 14.92
N THR A 92 3.38 -13.32 15.53
CA THR A 92 4.40 -14.09 14.82
C THR A 92 3.87 -15.39 14.23
N PHE A 93 2.86 -15.99 14.85
CA PHE A 93 2.26 -17.25 14.40
C PHE A 93 1.66 -17.13 13.01
N VAL A 94 0.93 -16.03 12.75
CA VAL A 94 0.29 -15.75 11.45
C VAL A 94 1.27 -15.87 10.28
N TYR A 95 2.51 -15.40 10.45
CA TYR A 95 3.52 -15.48 9.39
C TYR A 95 3.83 -16.94 8.99
N PHE A 96 4.02 -17.83 9.97
CA PHE A 96 4.34 -19.24 9.70
C PHE A 96 3.12 -20.02 9.20
N ASP A 97 1.95 -19.74 9.78
CA ASP A 97 0.68 -20.38 9.42
C ASP A 97 0.28 -20.10 7.96
N LEU A 98 0.31 -18.83 7.55
CA LEU A 98 0.00 -18.44 6.17
C LEU A 98 1.00 -18.98 5.15
N LEU A 99 2.28 -19.12 5.54
CA LEU A 99 3.30 -19.76 4.70
C LEU A 99 3.26 -21.29 4.74
N LYS A 100 2.42 -21.88 5.61
CA LYS A 100 2.33 -23.34 5.82
C LYS A 100 3.68 -23.98 6.16
N ILE A 101 4.49 -23.29 6.97
CA ILE A 101 5.78 -23.78 7.46
C ILE A 101 5.71 -24.04 8.97
N PRO A 102 6.52 -24.98 9.51
CA PRO A 102 6.52 -25.26 10.95
C PRO A 102 6.88 -24.03 11.78
N TYR A 103 6.15 -23.83 12.89
CA TYR A 103 6.49 -22.80 13.85
C TYR A 103 7.75 -23.21 14.63
N PRO A 104 8.79 -22.36 14.74
CA PRO A 104 10.02 -22.71 15.43
C PRO A 104 9.82 -23.03 16.93
N GLU A 105 10.60 -23.96 17.46
CA GLU A 105 10.52 -24.37 18.87
C GLU A 105 11.08 -23.31 19.85
N SER A 106 11.89 -22.36 19.36
CA SER A 106 12.52 -21.34 20.19
C SER A 106 12.15 -19.91 19.74
N ASN A 107 11.91 -19.02 20.71
CA ASN A 107 11.67 -17.60 20.45
C ASN A 107 12.84 -16.94 19.70
N LYS A 108 14.07 -17.39 19.95
CA LYS A 108 15.26 -16.90 19.24
C LYS A 108 15.14 -17.16 17.73
N SER A 109 14.76 -18.37 17.32
CA SER A 109 14.59 -18.73 15.91
C SER A 109 13.44 -17.98 15.24
N VAL A 110 12.36 -17.68 15.98
CA VAL A 110 11.26 -16.82 15.51
C VAL A 110 11.78 -15.41 15.20
N ILE A 111 12.53 -14.83 16.14
CA ILE A 111 13.09 -13.48 16.00
C ILE A 111 14.12 -13.42 14.87
N GLU A 112 15.00 -14.42 14.75
CA GLU A 112 15.97 -14.53 13.64
C GLU A 112 15.27 -14.56 12.28
N ARG A 113 14.13 -15.26 12.18
CA ARG A 113 13.33 -15.27 10.96
C ARG A 113 12.69 -13.90 10.69
N PHE A 114 12.16 -13.24 11.71
CA PHE A 114 11.60 -11.89 11.57
C PHE A 114 12.67 -10.85 11.22
N MET A 115 13.92 -11.05 11.68
CA MET A 115 15.07 -10.24 11.31
C MET A 115 15.46 -10.43 9.85
N SER A 116 15.49 -11.67 9.36
CA SER A 116 15.89 -11.96 7.97
C SER A 116 14.89 -11.42 6.94
N GLU A 117 13.59 -11.42 7.27
CA GLU A 117 12.55 -10.78 6.46
C GLU A 117 12.54 -9.24 6.64
N GLY A 118 13.30 -8.71 7.60
CA GLY A 118 13.38 -7.28 7.92
C GLY A 118 12.11 -6.71 8.52
N PHE A 119 11.32 -7.52 9.23
CA PHE A 119 10.19 -7.06 10.05
C PHE A 119 10.69 -6.39 11.33
N VAL A 120 11.82 -6.88 11.85
CA VAL A 120 12.56 -6.30 12.97
C VAL A 120 14.03 -6.17 12.59
N ILE A 121 14.74 -5.19 13.14
CA ILE A 121 16.16 -5.00 12.88
C ILE A 121 16.93 -4.74 14.17
N PRO A 122 18.18 -5.22 14.30
CA PRO A 122 19.03 -4.85 15.43
C PRO A 122 19.39 -3.37 15.35
N LEU A 123 19.42 -2.72 16.51
CA LEU A 123 19.86 -1.33 16.69
C LEU A 123 21.10 -1.29 17.59
N PRO A 124 21.80 -0.13 17.67
CA PRO A 124 22.89 0.05 18.63
C PRO A 124 22.46 -0.25 20.07
N ASP A 125 23.44 -0.58 20.91
CA ASP A 125 23.26 -0.87 22.35
C ASP A 125 22.37 -2.09 22.66
N GLY A 126 22.24 -3.02 21.71
CA GLY A 126 21.45 -4.25 21.88
C GLY A 126 19.94 -4.06 21.76
N LYS A 127 19.49 -2.85 21.41
CA LYS A 127 18.08 -2.55 21.15
C LYS A 127 17.59 -3.21 19.86
N ILE A 128 16.28 -3.33 19.72
CA ILE A 128 15.65 -3.87 18.52
C ILE A 128 14.61 -2.88 18.01
N GLY A 129 14.62 -2.62 16.71
CA GLY A 129 13.60 -1.81 16.05
C GLY A 129 12.58 -2.69 15.35
N ILE A 130 11.30 -2.57 15.69
CA ILE A 130 10.21 -3.05 14.83
C ILE A 130 10.07 -2.05 13.68
N THR A 131 10.14 -2.55 12.45
CA THR A 131 9.93 -1.74 11.24
C THR A 131 8.44 -1.47 11.00
N ASN A 132 8.13 -0.45 10.22
CA ASN A 132 6.76 -0.23 9.74
C ASN A 132 6.22 -1.44 8.98
N LEU A 133 7.06 -2.15 8.20
CA LEU A 133 6.65 -3.38 7.52
C LEU A 133 6.22 -4.47 8.52
N GLY A 134 7.02 -4.70 9.56
CA GLY A 134 6.69 -5.70 10.59
C GLY A 134 5.42 -5.35 11.34
N ALA A 135 5.27 -4.09 11.76
CA ALA A 135 4.10 -3.61 12.47
C ALA A 135 2.83 -3.64 11.59
N ILE A 136 2.88 -3.13 10.36
CA ILE A 136 1.70 -3.05 9.51
C ILE A 136 1.18 -4.42 9.08
N LEU A 137 2.06 -5.43 8.98
CA LEU A 137 1.66 -6.79 8.63
C LEU A 137 1.17 -7.59 9.83
N PHE A 138 1.85 -7.50 10.98
CA PHE A 138 1.70 -8.47 12.06
C PHE A 138 1.35 -7.86 13.43
N ALA A 139 1.14 -6.55 13.58
CA ALA A 139 0.77 -5.99 14.88
C ALA A 139 -0.48 -6.67 15.45
N LYS A 140 -0.41 -7.10 16.71
CA LYS A 140 -1.59 -7.57 17.45
C LYS A 140 -2.55 -6.43 17.77
N ASP A 141 -1.99 -5.23 17.92
CA ASP A 141 -2.70 -3.96 18.04
C ASP A 141 -1.86 -2.85 17.40
N LEU A 142 -2.40 -2.16 16.40
CA LEU A 142 -1.75 -1.03 15.72
C LEU A 142 -1.72 0.23 16.60
N SER A 143 -2.58 0.34 17.61
CA SER A 143 -2.57 1.49 18.54
C SER A 143 -1.30 1.55 19.39
N GLU A 144 -0.60 0.42 19.54
CA GLU A 144 0.73 0.32 20.15
C GLU A 144 1.85 0.97 19.30
N PHE A 145 1.54 1.45 18.10
CA PHE A 145 2.49 2.06 17.17
C PHE A 145 1.99 3.46 16.77
N GLU A 146 2.54 4.51 17.40
CA GLU A 146 2.07 5.90 17.29
C GLU A 146 1.81 6.37 15.85
N LYS A 147 2.73 6.07 14.92
CA LYS A 147 2.61 6.45 13.50
C LYS A 147 1.63 5.59 12.70
N LEU A 148 1.25 4.42 13.21
CA LEU A 148 0.43 3.43 12.52
C LEU A 148 -0.95 3.22 13.15
N GLN A 149 -1.26 3.86 14.27
CA GLN A 149 -2.50 3.69 15.03
C GLN A 149 -3.79 3.88 14.19
N PHE A 150 -3.73 4.71 13.15
CA PHE A 150 -4.88 4.98 12.26
C PHE A 150 -4.86 4.18 10.95
N LYS A 151 -3.97 3.18 10.85
CA LYS A 151 -3.81 2.37 9.63
C LYS A 151 -4.67 1.11 9.59
N GLY A 152 -5.42 0.82 10.65
CA GLY A 152 -6.37 -0.29 10.68
C GLY A 152 -7.45 -0.15 9.60
N VAL A 153 -7.96 -1.28 9.11
CA VAL A 153 -9.07 -1.29 8.15
C VAL A 153 -10.37 -0.95 8.89
N ARG A 154 -11.14 0.01 8.38
CA ARG A 154 -12.45 0.36 8.91
C ARG A 154 -13.54 -0.17 7.99
N VAL A 155 -14.59 -0.73 8.57
CA VAL A 155 -15.77 -1.22 7.84
C VAL A 155 -17.01 -0.52 8.40
N SER A 156 -17.74 0.19 7.55
CA SER A 156 -18.96 0.91 7.90
C SER A 156 -20.14 0.41 7.07
N LEU A 157 -21.26 0.10 7.73
CA LEU A 157 -22.51 -0.35 7.11
C LEU A 157 -23.56 0.74 7.24
N TYR A 158 -24.22 1.06 6.13
CA TYR A 158 -25.28 2.05 6.05
C TYR A 158 -26.62 1.40 5.71
N ASN A 159 -27.72 1.97 6.23
CA ASN A 159 -29.08 1.44 5.99
C ASN A 159 -29.53 1.64 4.53
N GLY A 160 -29.12 2.74 3.91
CA GLY A 160 -29.52 3.13 2.56
C GLY A 160 -28.37 3.21 1.56
N THR A 161 -28.54 4.05 0.56
CA THR A 161 -27.55 4.32 -0.50
C THR A 161 -26.65 5.52 -0.18
N ASN A 162 -26.86 6.16 0.97
CA ASN A 162 -26.15 7.34 1.45
C ASN A 162 -25.55 7.11 2.86
N ARG A 163 -24.77 8.07 3.34
CA ARG A 163 -24.05 8.01 4.62
C ARG A 163 -24.82 8.62 5.81
N LEU A 164 -26.14 8.77 5.72
CA LEU A 164 -26.94 9.46 6.75
C LEU A 164 -27.20 8.58 7.99
N GLU A 165 -27.43 7.29 7.79
CA GLU A 165 -27.77 6.35 8.86
C GLU A 165 -26.78 5.18 8.89
N THR A 166 -25.80 5.28 9.79
CA THR A 166 -24.81 4.23 10.04
C THR A 166 -25.42 3.16 10.95
N LEU A 167 -25.54 1.94 10.42
CA LEU A 167 -25.99 0.78 11.19
C LEU A 167 -24.85 0.15 12.00
N LYS A 168 -23.64 0.14 11.43
CA LYS A 168 -22.47 -0.49 12.05
C LYS A 168 -21.22 0.23 11.62
N ASP A 169 -20.27 0.35 12.54
CA ASP A 169 -18.97 0.91 12.24
C ASP A 169 -17.91 0.22 13.10
N ARG A 170 -16.95 -0.42 12.46
CA ARG A 170 -15.94 -1.22 13.13
C ARG A 170 -14.58 -0.97 12.54
N THR A 171 -13.61 -0.66 13.39
CA THR A 171 -12.20 -0.60 13.01
C THR A 171 -11.50 -1.87 13.46
N PHE A 172 -10.62 -2.39 12.61
CA PHE A 172 -9.76 -3.54 12.87
C PHE A 172 -8.32 -3.04 13.08
N PRO A 173 -7.92 -2.75 14.34
CA PRO A 173 -6.62 -2.16 14.64
C PRO A 173 -5.53 -3.23 14.69
N LYS A 174 -5.46 -4.13 13.71
CA LYS A 174 -4.48 -5.21 13.66
C LYS A 174 -3.66 -5.12 12.38
N GLY A 175 -2.49 -5.76 12.39
CA GLY A 175 -1.68 -5.95 11.20
C GLY A 175 -2.49 -6.63 10.09
N TYR A 176 -2.27 -6.22 8.85
CA TYR A 176 -3.09 -6.64 7.72
C TYR A 176 -3.08 -8.14 7.51
N ALA A 177 -1.92 -8.80 7.63
CA ALA A 177 -1.87 -10.26 7.52
C ALA A 177 -2.65 -10.95 8.65
N SER A 178 -2.59 -10.39 9.86
CA SER A 178 -3.25 -10.92 11.06
C SER A 178 -4.78 -10.78 11.03
N VAL A 179 -5.35 -9.89 10.22
CA VAL A 179 -6.80 -9.61 10.24
C VAL A 179 -7.49 -9.77 8.89
N PHE A 180 -6.74 -10.05 7.82
CA PHE A 180 -7.26 -10.12 6.45
C PHE A 180 -8.48 -11.02 6.31
N LYS A 181 -8.38 -12.29 6.78
CA LYS A 181 -9.49 -13.25 6.72
C LYS A 181 -10.70 -12.77 7.54
N THR A 182 -10.46 -12.23 8.73
CA THR A 182 -11.52 -11.71 9.60
C THR A 182 -12.27 -10.55 8.96
N ILE A 183 -11.59 -9.69 8.19
CA ILE A 183 -12.25 -8.61 7.44
C ILE A 183 -13.16 -9.18 6.37
N ILE A 184 -12.68 -10.15 5.59
CA ILE A 184 -13.47 -10.79 4.52
C ILE A 184 -14.71 -11.45 5.09
N ASP A 185 -14.55 -12.29 6.11
CA ASP A 185 -15.67 -12.98 6.77
C ASP A 185 -16.68 -11.95 7.33
N PHE A 186 -16.19 -10.88 7.96
CA PHE A 186 -17.06 -9.83 8.51
C PHE A 186 -17.84 -9.09 7.43
N VAL A 187 -17.20 -8.73 6.31
CA VAL A 187 -17.86 -8.04 5.18
C VAL A 187 -18.87 -8.97 4.51
N ASP A 188 -18.51 -10.24 4.28
CA ASP A 188 -19.39 -11.26 3.72
C ASP A 188 -20.65 -11.46 4.58
N ASP A 189 -20.49 -11.52 5.91
CA ASP A 189 -21.60 -11.60 6.88
C ASP A 189 -22.53 -10.38 6.86
N GLN A 190 -22.09 -9.22 6.36
CA GLN A 190 -22.93 -8.02 6.28
C GLN A 190 -23.71 -7.92 4.96
N ILE A 191 -23.41 -8.76 3.96
CA ILE A 191 -24.06 -8.68 2.65
C ILE A 191 -25.40 -9.43 2.69
N PRO A 192 -26.52 -8.80 2.29
CA PRO A 192 -27.81 -9.48 2.23
C PRO A 192 -27.76 -10.73 1.35
N GLN A 193 -28.20 -11.85 1.90
CA GLN A 193 -28.32 -13.12 1.20
C GLN A 193 -29.79 -13.36 0.83
N LYS A 194 -30.05 -13.85 -0.39
CA LYS A 194 -31.37 -14.33 -0.79
C LYS A 194 -31.38 -15.84 -0.74
N GLU A 195 -32.29 -16.43 0.03
CA GLU A 195 -32.58 -17.86 -0.09
C GLU A 195 -33.39 -18.10 -1.37
N VAL A 196 -32.92 -18.99 -2.22
CA VAL A 196 -33.62 -19.47 -3.40
C VAL A 196 -33.76 -20.99 -3.28
N ILE A 197 -34.94 -21.53 -3.63
CA ILE A 197 -35.13 -22.98 -3.71
C ILE A 197 -35.08 -23.33 -5.20
N GLU A 198 -34.02 -24.01 -5.62
CA GLU A 198 -33.88 -24.57 -6.97
C GLU A 198 -33.86 -26.10 -6.85
N ASP A 199 -34.67 -26.78 -7.67
CA ASP A 199 -34.78 -28.25 -7.71
C ASP A 199 -35.02 -28.94 -6.35
N GLY A 200 -35.72 -28.27 -5.44
CA GLY A 200 -36.02 -28.79 -4.09
C GLY A 200 -34.85 -28.70 -3.10
N LEU A 201 -33.70 -28.14 -3.51
CA LEU A 201 -32.55 -27.86 -2.67
C LEU A 201 -32.50 -26.36 -2.36
N ARG A 202 -32.23 -26.02 -1.09
CA ARG A 202 -32.00 -24.62 -0.70
C ARG A 202 -30.61 -24.19 -1.17
N SER A 203 -30.54 -23.08 -1.87
CA SER A 203 -29.30 -22.38 -2.21
C SER A 203 -29.36 -20.93 -1.73
N GLU A 204 -28.22 -20.41 -1.28
CA GLU A 204 -28.07 -19.01 -0.92
C GLU A 204 -27.49 -18.25 -2.10
N LEU A 205 -28.29 -17.39 -2.72
CA LEU A 205 -27.81 -16.48 -3.75
C LEU A 205 -27.20 -15.24 -3.08
N ARG A 206 -25.88 -15.12 -3.19
CA ARG A 206 -25.12 -13.97 -2.69
C ARG A 206 -25.04 -12.89 -3.75
N ARG A 207 -25.15 -11.63 -3.33
CA ARG A 207 -25.04 -10.49 -4.25
C ARG A 207 -23.62 -10.28 -4.77
N PHE A 208 -22.62 -10.54 -3.95
CA PHE A 208 -21.21 -10.43 -4.30
C PHE A 208 -20.48 -11.71 -3.89
N SER A 209 -19.55 -12.16 -4.74
CA SER A 209 -18.72 -13.32 -4.42
C SER A 209 -17.71 -12.95 -3.31
N PRO A 210 -17.46 -13.84 -2.33
CA PRO A 210 -16.38 -13.67 -1.35
C PRO A 210 -15.01 -13.45 -2.01
N LEU A 211 -14.81 -13.97 -3.21
CA LEU A 211 -13.59 -13.76 -4.00
C LEU A 211 -13.42 -12.29 -4.38
N ILE A 212 -14.49 -11.59 -4.77
CA ILE A 212 -14.43 -10.16 -5.12
C ILE A 212 -14.05 -9.32 -3.91
N ILE A 213 -14.67 -9.61 -2.75
CA ILE A 213 -14.39 -8.92 -1.48
C ILE A 213 -12.93 -9.10 -1.10
N ARG A 214 -12.43 -10.34 -1.22
CA ARG A 214 -11.03 -10.68 -0.96
C ARG A 214 -10.08 -9.86 -1.84
N GLU A 215 -10.27 -9.87 -3.15
CA GLU A 215 -9.36 -9.18 -4.09
C GLU A 215 -9.39 -7.65 -3.91
N LEU A 216 -10.57 -7.07 -3.71
CA LEU A 216 -10.68 -5.62 -3.46
C LEU A 216 -10.07 -5.22 -2.10
N THR A 217 -10.24 -6.05 -1.07
CA THR A 217 -9.59 -5.82 0.24
C THR A 217 -8.07 -5.91 0.10
N ALA A 218 -7.55 -6.91 -0.60
CA ALA A 218 -6.13 -7.13 -0.84
C ALA A 218 -5.50 -5.95 -1.60
N ASN A 219 -6.20 -5.44 -2.63
CA ASN A 219 -5.78 -4.26 -3.37
C ASN A 219 -5.74 -3.00 -2.49
N ALA A 220 -6.76 -2.80 -1.66
CA ALA A 220 -6.83 -1.64 -0.77
C ALA A 220 -5.67 -1.62 0.24
N ILE A 221 -5.35 -2.75 0.87
CA ILE A 221 -4.23 -2.80 1.85
C ILE A 221 -2.85 -2.70 1.20
N THR A 222 -2.68 -3.18 -0.04
CA THR A 222 -1.38 -3.23 -0.73
C THR A 222 -0.98 -1.87 -1.31
N HIS A 223 -1.93 -1.18 -1.93
CA HIS A 223 -1.65 0.02 -2.72
C HIS A 223 -1.85 1.35 -1.96
N GLN A 224 -1.96 1.29 -0.63
CA GLN A 224 -2.14 2.48 0.22
C GLN A 224 -0.96 3.45 0.17
N ASP A 225 -1.29 4.74 0.19
CA ASP A 225 -0.32 5.78 0.50
C ASP A 225 -0.15 5.91 2.02
N PHE A 226 0.89 5.28 2.56
CA PHE A 226 1.17 5.32 3.99
C PHE A 226 1.61 6.70 4.51
N SER A 227 1.94 7.65 3.62
CA SER A 227 2.28 9.03 4.01
C SER A 227 1.06 9.87 4.41
N VAL A 228 -0.15 9.45 4.02
CA VAL A 228 -1.41 10.16 4.30
C VAL A 228 -2.05 9.60 5.56
N SER A 229 -2.68 10.43 6.41
CA SER A 229 -3.39 9.94 7.59
C SER A 229 -4.63 9.10 7.21
N GLY A 230 -5.06 8.22 8.13
CA GLY A 230 -6.14 7.28 7.93
C GLY A 230 -5.70 5.95 7.34
N GLY A 231 -6.65 5.02 7.26
CA GLY A 231 -6.47 3.66 6.78
C GLY A 231 -7.51 3.29 5.72
N PRO A 232 -7.47 2.04 5.21
CA PRO A 232 -8.44 1.57 4.23
C PRO A 232 -9.85 1.57 4.84
N LEU A 233 -10.83 2.02 4.05
CA LEU A 233 -12.23 2.11 4.44
C LEU A 233 -13.08 1.27 3.48
N ILE A 234 -13.87 0.36 4.03
CA ILE A 234 -14.85 -0.44 3.31
C ILE A 234 -16.24 0.02 3.73
N GLU A 235 -17.02 0.55 2.80
CA GLU A 235 -18.37 1.05 3.07
C GLU A 235 -19.40 0.18 2.37
N ILE A 236 -20.33 -0.37 3.13
CA ILE A 236 -21.39 -1.25 2.63
C ILE A 236 -22.69 -0.46 2.61
N PHE A 237 -23.29 -0.35 1.44
CA PHE A 237 -24.58 0.30 1.21
C PHE A 237 -25.61 -0.72 0.74
N ALA A 238 -26.88 -0.30 0.70
CA ALA A 238 -27.96 -1.14 0.19
C ALA A 238 -27.77 -1.59 -1.28
N ASP A 239 -26.98 -0.86 -2.08
CA ASP A 239 -26.81 -1.09 -3.51
C ASP A 239 -25.37 -1.39 -3.97
N ARG A 240 -24.36 -1.18 -3.13
CA ARG A 240 -22.95 -1.31 -3.50
C ARG A 240 -22.03 -1.47 -2.29
N ILE A 241 -20.79 -1.82 -2.56
CA ILE A 241 -19.69 -1.76 -1.59
C ILE A 241 -18.63 -0.85 -2.17
N GLU A 242 -18.17 0.14 -1.39
CA GLU A 242 -17.09 1.04 -1.76
C GLU A 242 -15.82 0.67 -0.99
N PHE A 243 -14.70 0.51 -1.71
CA PHE A 243 -13.37 0.30 -1.13
C PHE A 243 -12.54 1.56 -1.36
N THR A 244 -12.23 2.27 -0.29
CA THR A 244 -11.54 3.56 -0.31
C THR A 244 -10.19 3.45 0.38
N ASN A 245 -9.18 4.11 -0.19
CA ASN A 245 -7.82 4.11 0.32
C ASN A 245 -7.29 5.55 0.44
N PRO A 246 -6.60 5.93 1.52
CA PRO A 246 -5.96 7.24 1.62
C PRO A 246 -4.93 7.48 0.51
N GLY A 247 -4.94 8.69 -0.05
CA GLY A 247 -3.97 9.17 -1.02
C GLY A 247 -4.45 9.12 -2.47
N ILE A 248 -3.52 9.44 -3.38
CA ILE A 248 -3.77 9.45 -4.83
C ILE A 248 -3.16 8.16 -5.40
N PRO A 249 -3.91 7.38 -6.20
CA PRO A 249 -3.36 6.24 -6.92
C PRO A 249 -2.09 6.61 -7.70
N VAL A 250 -1.03 5.81 -7.55
CA VAL A 250 0.24 6.01 -8.29
C VAL A 250 0.02 5.83 -9.80
N ILE A 251 -0.95 5.00 -10.15
CA ILE A 251 -1.36 4.66 -11.51
C ILE A 251 -2.78 5.20 -11.72
N ARG A 252 -3.10 5.69 -12.93
CA ARG A 252 -4.49 6.07 -13.27
C ARG A 252 -5.41 4.87 -13.05
N THR A 253 -6.61 5.09 -12.53
CA THR A 253 -7.59 4.03 -12.21
C THR A 253 -7.86 3.03 -13.34
N LEU A 254 -7.68 3.42 -14.60
CA LEU A 254 -7.85 2.58 -15.80
C LEU A 254 -6.62 1.72 -16.16
N ARG A 255 -5.49 1.87 -15.47
CA ARG A 255 -4.22 1.15 -15.72
C ARG A 255 -3.84 0.16 -14.61
N PHE A 256 -4.69 -0.04 -13.61
CA PHE A 256 -4.49 -1.10 -12.60
C PHE A 256 -4.40 -2.50 -13.21
N ILE A 257 -4.88 -2.67 -14.45
CA ILE A 257 -4.88 -3.92 -15.21
C ILE A 257 -3.46 -4.28 -15.74
N ASP A 258 -2.59 -3.30 -16.02
CA ASP A 258 -1.40 -3.52 -16.86
C ASP A 258 -0.02 -3.17 -16.25
N GLU A 259 0.09 -2.35 -15.18
CA GLU A 259 1.40 -1.86 -14.69
C GLU A 259 1.79 -2.39 -13.29
N ASN A 260 2.92 -3.11 -13.22
CA ASN A 260 3.46 -3.89 -12.08
C ASN A 260 4.12 -3.08 -10.94
N SER A 261 3.94 -1.76 -10.85
CA SER A 261 4.65 -0.95 -9.83
C SER A 261 3.78 -0.73 -8.59
N ALA A 262 4.02 -1.52 -7.54
CA ALA A 262 3.45 -1.26 -6.22
C ALA A 262 4.21 -0.13 -5.51
N ARG A 263 3.47 0.78 -4.83
CA ARG A 263 4.08 1.84 -4.01
C ARG A 263 4.94 1.26 -2.87
N ASN A 264 4.55 0.10 -2.37
CA ASN A 264 5.17 -0.60 -1.25
C ASN A 264 5.60 -1.99 -1.75
N GLU A 265 6.75 -2.07 -2.41
CA GLU A 265 7.18 -3.28 -3.11
C GLU A 265 7.40 -4.47 -2.16
N LYS A 266 7.99 -4.22 -0.98
CA LYS A 266 8.29 -5.29 -0.02
C LYS A 266 7.02 -5.80 0.67
N LEU A 267 6.08 -4.92 0.97
CA LEU A 267 4.76 -5.23 1.49
C LEU A 267 3.99 -6.09 0.49
N ALA A 268 3.95 -5.66 -0.79
CA ALA A 268 3.29 -6.40 -1.85
C ALA A 268 3.91 -7.80 -2.05
N ASP A 269 5.25 -7.91 -2.00
CA ASP A 269 5.94 -9.19 -2.07
C ASP A 269 5.55 -10.13 -0.92
N ILE A 270 5.58 -9.64 0.32
CA ILE A 270 5.21 -10.44 1.48
C ILE A 270 3.74 -10.86 1.43
N LEU A 271 2.82 -9.94 1.13
CA LEU A 271 1.39 -10.27 0.99
C LEU A 271 1.14 -11.32 -0.10
N ARG A 272 1.91 -11.29 -1.19
CA ARG A 272 1.84 -12.32 -2.24
C ARG A 272 2.34 -13.68 -1.74
N ARG A 273 3.49 -13.70 -1.05
CA ARG A 273 4.04 -14.92 -0.45
C ARG A 273 3.09 -15.54 0.58
N LEU A 274 2.36 -14.69 1.33
CA LEU A 274 1.33 -15.10 2.29
C LEU A 274 0.00 -15.52 1.65
N GLY A 275 -0.12 -15.47 0.31
CA GLY A 275 -1.36 -15.82 -0.40
C GLY A 275 -2.50 -14.81 -0.21
N ILE A 276 -2.21 -13.59 0.22
CA ILE A 276 -3.19 -12.51 0.41
C ILE A 276 -3.47 -11.78 -0.91
N CYS A 277 -2.44 -11.57 -1.75
CA CYS A 277 -2.57 -10.94 -3.06
C CYS A 277 -2.12 -11.90 -4.17
N GLU A 278 -2.78 -11.87 -5.32
CA GLU A 278 -2.27 -12.55 -6.52
C GLU A 278 -1.19 -11.71 -7.22
N GLY A 279 -0.16 -12.35 -7.76
CA GLY A 279 1.00 -11.68 -8.37
C GLY A 279 0.80 -11.22 -9.82
N LYS A 280 -0.43 -11.07 -10.29
CA LYS A 280 -0.76 -10.74 -11.68
C LYS A 280 -1.99 -9.83 -11.66
N GLY A 281 -2.05 -8.84 -12.57
CA GLY A 281 -3.20 -7.93 -12.75
C GLY A 281 -4.58 -8.60 -12.97
N THR A 282 -4.61 -9.93 -12.99
CA THR A 282 -5.80 -10.79 -13.07
C THR A 282 -6.79 -10.63 -11.91
N GLY A 283 -6.36 -10.06 -10.78
CA GLY A 283 -7.25 -9.85 -9.63
C GLY A 283 -8.42 -8.93 -9.96
N ILE A 284 -8.19 -7.88 -10.76
CA ILE A 284 -9.25 -6.96 -11.21
C ILE A 284 -10.03 -7.57 -12.37
N ASP A 285 -9.38 -8.28 -13.29
CA ASP A 285 -10.05 -8.98 -14.39
C ASP A 285 -11.13 -9.94 -13.84
N LYS A 286 -10.81 -10.69 -12.78
CA LYS A 286 -11.79 -11.53 -12.07
C LYS A 286 -12.96 -10.74 -11.49
N VAL A 287 -12.75 -9.50 -11.02
CA VAL A 287 -13.83 -8.67 -10.48
C VAL A 287 -14.74 -8.11 -11.57
N VAL A 288 -14.19 -7.88 -12.77
CA VAL A 288 -14.94 -7.34 -13.92
C VAL A 288 -15.67 -8.44 -14.68
N ASP A 289 -15.09 -9.64 -14.75
CA ASP A 289 -15.62 -10.78 -15.52
C ASP A 289 -16.57 -11.70 -14.73
N LEU A 290 -16.69 -11.54 -13.40
CA LEU A 290 -17.62 -12.28 -12.52
C LEU A 290 -18.93 -11.53 -12.28
#